data_AF-A0A529S7S0-F1
#
_entry.id   AF-A0A529S7S0-F1
#
_cell.length_a   1.000
_cell.length_b   1.000
_cell.length_c   1.000
_cell.angle_alpha   90.00
_cell.angle_beta   90.00
_cell.angle_gamma   90.00
#
_symmetry.space_group_name_H-M   'P 1'
#
loop_
_entity.id
_entity.type
_entity.pdbx_description
1 polymer ?
#
loop_
_entity_poly.entity_id
_entity_poly.type
_entity_poly.pdbx_seq_one_letter_code
_entity_poly.pdbx_strand_id
1 'polypeptide(L)'
;EDAGGLAGTFEFSDGLRVEKFYHHWFNNDLYVPRLVRELGYEKDIVVHPSRNGMYYAGRHWRLTTPLDLLRFTALPFWDRIR
;
A
#
# COMPACT_ATOMS: atom_id res chain seq x y z
N GLU A 1 -13.95 -17.78 -17.51
CA GLU A 1 -13.01 -16.89 -16.79
C GLU A 1 -13.40 -15.47 -17.09
N ASP A 2 -13.56 -14.63 -16.06
CA ASP A 2 -13.78 -13.20 -16.27
C ASP A 2 -12.46 -12.51 -16.63
N ALA A 3 -12.55 -11.44 -17.42
CA ALA A 3 -11.41 -10.60 -17.72
C ALA A 3 -10.89 -9.95 -16.42
N GLY A 4 -9.57 -10.00 -16.21
CA GLY A 4 -8.95 -9.36 -15.04
C GLY A 4 -7.56 -9.89 -14.71
N GLY A 5 -7.30 -11.19 -14.93
CA GLY A 5 -6.00 -11.78 -14.60
C GLY A 5 -5.62 -11.53 -13.13
N LEU A 6 -4.49 -10.84 -12.91
CA LEU A 6 -4.06 -10.42 -11.57
C LEU A 6 -5.02 -9.39 -10.94
N ALA A 7 -5.76 -8.60 -11.72
CA ALA A 7 -6.80 -7.68 -11.22
C ALA A 7 -8.18 -8.35 -11.04
N GLY A 8 -8.23 -9.69 -10.94
CA GLY A 8 -9.48 -10.42 -10.76
C GLY A 8 -10.13 -10.17 -9.39
N THR A 9 -11.46 -10.19 -9.34
CA THR A 9 -12.26 -10.05 -8.10
C THR A 9 -13.13 -11.27 -7.86
N PHE A 10 -13.56 -11.48 -6.62
CA PHE A 10 -14.61 -12.43 -6.24
C PHE A 10 -15.65 -11.72 -5.36
N GLU A 11 -16.84 -12.30 -5.27
CA GLU A 11 -17.99 -11.68 -4.61
C GLU A 11 -18.52 -12.59 -3.49
N PHE A 12 -18.82 -11.99 -2.34
CA PHE A 12 -19.47 -12.66 -1.21
C PHE A 12 -21.00 -12.63 -1.38
N SER A 13 -21.72 -13.47 -0.62
CA SER A 13 -23.18 -13.58 -0.70
C SER A 13 -23.94 -12.28 -0.35
N ASP A 14 -23.29 -11.36 0.35
CA ASP A 14 -23.82 -10.04 0.72
C ASP A 14 -23.51 -8.95 -0.32
N GLY A 15 -22.87 -9.31 -1.44
CA GLY A 15 -22.52 -8.40 -2.53
C GLY A 15 -21.16 -7.69 -2.36
N LEU A 16 -20.41 -7.99 -1.30
CA LEU A 16 -19.06 -7.43 -1.14
C LEU A 16 -18.12 -8.02 -2.20
N ARG A 17 -17.48 -7.15 -2.98
CA ARG A 17 -16.46 -7.53 -3.97
C ARG A 17 -15.05 -7.28 -3.43
N VAL A 18 -14.18 -8.28 -3.55
CA VAL A 18 -12.79 -8.23 -3.05
C VAL A 18 -11.84 -8.68 -4.15
N GLU A 19 -10.65 -8.05 -4.20
CA GLU A 19 -9.58 -8.45 -5.11
C GLU A 19 -8.98 -9.80 -4.71
N LYS A 20 -8.68 -10.64 -5.72
CA LYS A 20 -8.05 -11.96 -5.51
C LYS A 20 -6.58 -11.83 -5.12
N PHE A 21 -5.92 -10.76 -5.58
CA PHE A 21 -4.50 -10.53 -5.38
C PHE A 21 -4.29 -9.17 -4.74
N TYR A 22 -3.30 -9.09 -3.85
CA TYR A 22 -2.92 -7.83 -3.24
C TYR A 22 -2.15 -6.96 -4.25
N HIS A 23 -2.62 -5.73 -4.44
CA HIS A 23 -1.92 -4.71 -5.23
C HIS A 23 -1.55 -3.52 -4.36
N HIS A 24 -0.38 -2.95 -4.65
CA HIS A 24 0.06 -1.69 -4.10
C HIS A 24 0.63 -0.85 -5.23
N TRP A 25 0.15 0.39 -5.33
CA TRP A 25 0.66 1.37 -6.27
C TRP A 25 1.25 2.54 -5.48
N PHE A 26 2.32 3.10 -6.00
CA PHE A 26 2.88 4.33 -5.47
C PHE A 26 2.32 5.54 -6.22
N ASN A 27 2.30 6.69 -5.57
CA ASN A 27 1.85 7.94 -6.19
C ASN A 27 2.77 8.45 -7.31
N ASN A 28 3.96 7.86 -7.46
CA ASN A 28 4.91 8.13 -8.53
C ASN A 28 4.90 7.03 -9.62
N ASP A 29 3.98 6.07 -9.59
CA ASP A 29 3.82 5.09 -10.66
C ASP A 29 3.33 5.77 -11.95
N LEU A 30 3.82 5.27 -13.09
CA LEU A 30 3.58 5.91 -14.40
C LEU A 30 2.53 5.20 -15.25
N TYR A 31 2.48 3.87 -15.21
CA TYR A 31 1.73 3.08 -16.18
C TYR A 31 0.26 2.87 -15.77
N VAL A 32 0.01 2.48 -14.52
CA VAL A 32 -1.36 2.26 -14.04
C VAL A 32 -2.18 3.55 -14.05
N PRO A 33 -1.71 4.69 -13.50
CA PRO A 33 -2.50 5.93 -13.53
C PRO A 33 -2.75 6.43 -14.96
N ARG A 34 -1.80 6.21 -15.88
CA ARG A 34 -1.97 6.56 -17.30
C ARG A 34 -3.08 5.73 -17.94
N LEU A 35 -3.07 4.41 -17.76
CA LEU A 35 -4.11 3.54 -18.29
C LEU A 35 -5.49 3.90 -17.72
N VAL A 36 -5.58 4.15 -16.41
CA VAL A 36 -6.84 4.56 -15.78
C VAL A 36 -7.35 5.88 -16.38
N ARG A 37 -6.46 6.84 -16.66
CA ARG A 37 -6.81 8.09 -17.34
C ARG A 37 -7.27 7.86 -18.78
N GLU A 38 -6.57 7.02 -19.54
CA GLU A 38 -6.94 6.67 -20.93
C GLU A 38 -8.35 6.03 -20.99
N LEU A 39 -8.72 5.28 -19.95
CA LEU A 39 -10.05 4.67 -19.82
C LEU A 39 -11.11 5.60 -19.23
N GLY A 40 -10.75 6.80 -18.78
CA GLY A 40 -11.68 7.80 -18.24
C GLY A 40 -12.08 7.61 -16.77
N TYR A 41 -11.39 6.73 -16.02
CA TYR A 41 -11.72 6.37 -14.63
C TYR A 41 -10.86 7.10 -13.58
N GLU A 42 -10.15 8.17 -13.94
CA GLU A 42 -9.24 8.89 -13.02
C GLU A 42 -9.93 9.41 -11.75
N LYS A 43 -11.22 9.75 -11.84
CA LYS A 43 -12.02 10.25 -10.70
C LYS A 43 -12.32 9.18 -9.65
N ASP A 44 -12.17 7.90 -10.00
CA ASP A 44 -12.45 6.78 -9.11
C ASP A 44 -11.23 6.39 -8.27
N ILE A 45 -10.04 6.94 -8.58
CA ILE A 45 -8.83 6.71 -7.79
C ILE A 45 -8.89 7.52 -6.51
N VAL A 46 -8.81 6.83 -5.38
CA VAL A 46 -8.66 7.44 -4.04
C VAL A 46 -7.25 7.20 -3.53
N VAL A 47 -6.57 8.26 -3.11
CA VAL A 47 -5.23 8.18 -2.52
C VAL A 47 -5.32 8.23 -1.00
N HIS A 48 -4.69 7.27 -0.33
CA HIS A 48 -4.60 7.22 1.12
C HIS A 48 -3.16 7.41 1.60
N PRO A 49 -2.93 8.13 2.71
CA PRO A 49 -1.60 8.25 3.28
C PRO A 49 -1.11 6.88 3.77
N SER A 50 0.09 6.48 3.34
CA SER A 50 0.69 5.23 3.78
C SER A 50 1.06 5.28 5.27
N ARG A 51 0.77 4.19 5.99
CA ARG A 51 1.12 4.00 7.40
C ARG A 51 1.97 2.75 7.52
N ASN A 52 3.27 2.91 7.34
CA ASN A 52 4.22 1.81 7.43
C ASN A 52 4.63 1.55 8.88
N GLY A 53 4.76 0.28 9.22
CA GLY A 53 5.26 -0.16 10.51
C GLY A 53 5.80 -1.57 10.46
N MET A 54 6.55 -1.93 11.50
CA MET A 54 7.19 -3.24 11.64
C MET A 54 6.88 -3.81 13.01
N TYR A 55 6.58 -5.11 13.05
CA TYR A 55 6.50 -5.84 14.30
C TYR A 55 7.88 -6.40 14.65
N TYR A 56 8.41 -6.03 15.81
CA TYR A 56 9.70 -6.50 16.29
C TYR A 56 9.70 -6.64 17.81
N ALA A 57 10.17 -7.79 18.30
CA ALA A 57 10.34 -8.11 19.73
C ALA A 57 9.09 -7.78 20.57
N GLY A 58 7.90 -8.24 20.13
CA GLY A 58 6.66 -8.02 20.88
C GLY A 58 6.03 -6.64 20.71
N ARG A 59 6.64 -5.75 19.91
CA ARG A 59 6.17 -4.37 19.76
C ARG A 59 5.95 -3.99 18.30
N HIS A 60 4.89 -3.24 18.03
CA HIS A 60 4.71 -2.54 16.77
C HIS A 60 5.45 -1.21 16.78
N TRP A 61 6.29 -1.01 15.77
CA TRP A 61 7.04 0.20 15.52
C TRP A 61 6.47 0.89 14.29
N ARG A 62 6.12 2.18 14.41
CA ARG A 62 5.86 3.00 13.22
C ARG A 62 7.21 3.32 12.58
N LEU A 63 7.23 3.37 11.25
CA LEU A 63 8.42 3.69 10.46
C LEU A 63 8.04 4.62 9.30
N THR A 64 7.05 5.48 9.52
CA THR A 64 6.51 6.36 8.47
C THR A 64 7.27 7.68 8.39
N THR A 65 7.81 8.18 9.51
CA THR A 65 8.52 9.47 9.57
C THR A 65 9.97 9.31 10.05
N PRO A 66 10.87 10.27 9.77
CA PRO A 66 12.23 10.26 10.30
C PRO A 66 12.27 10.19 11.83
N LEU A 67 11.34 10.87 12.52
CA LEU A 67 11.24 10.82 13.97
C LEU A 67 10.86 9.43 14.48
N ASP A 68 10.02 8.70 13.73
CA ASP A 68 9.69 7.32 14.06
C ASP A 68 10.94 6.43 13.97
N LEU A 69 11.80 6.64 12.96
CA LEU A 69 13.08 5.93 12.81
C LEU A 69 14.04 6.23 13.96
N LEU A 70 14.18 7.50 14.36
CA LEU A 70 15.03 7.88 15.51
C LEU A 70 14.59 7.21 16.81
N ARG A 71 13.29 6.98 16.98
CA ARG A 71 12.69 6.28 18.13
C ARG A 71 12.78 4.76 18.04
N PHE A 72 13.18 4.19 16.91
CA PHE A 72 13.22 2.75 16.68
C PHE A 72 14.40 2.09 17.42
N THR A 73 14.19 1.68 18.67
CA THR A 73 15.30 1.22 19.54
C THR A 73 15.93 -0.11 19.15
N ALA A 74 15.35 -0.82 18.19
CA ALA A 74 15.92 -2.07 17.68
C ALA A 74 17.08 -1.85 16.70
N LEU A 75 17.27 -0.63 16.18
CA LEU A 75 18.51 -0.24 15.50
C LEU A 75 19.46 0.46 16.46
N PRO A 76 20.78 0.24 16.39
CA PRO A 76 21.77 1.08 17.07
C PRO A 76 21.62 2.55 16.66
N PHE A 77 21.95 3.49 17.56
CA PHE A 77 21.73 4.92 17.31
C PHE A 77 22.43 5.43 16.04
N TRP A 78 23.68 5.00 15.79
CA TRP A 78 24.45 5.40 14.60
C TRP A 78 23.79 4.93 13.29
N ASP A 79 23.13 3.78 13.30
CA ASP A 79 22.40 3.27 12.13
C ASP A 79 21.09 4.01 11.87
N ARG A 80 20.58 4.78 12.85
CA ARG A 80 19.35 5.58 12.70
C ARG A 80 19.58 6.94 12.05
N ILE A 81 20.82 7.44 12.02
CA ILE A 81 21.17 8.78 11.54
C ILE A 81 21.84 8.75 10.16
N ARG A 82 22.46 7.63 9.80
CA ARG A 82 23.07 7.41 8.49
C ARG A 82 22.02 7.33 7.39
#